data_AF-A0A5E4II24-F1
#
_entry.id   AF-A0A5E4II24-F1
#
_cell.length_a   1.000
_cell.length_b   1.000
_cell.length_c   1.000
_cell.angle_alpha   90.00
_cell.angle_beta   90.00
_cell.angle_gamma   90.00
#
_symmetry.space_group_name_H-M   'P 1'
#
loop_
_entity.id
_entity.type
_entity.pdbx_description
1 polymer ?
#
loop_
_entity_poly.entity_id
_entity_poly.type
_entity_poly.pdbx_seq_one_letter_code
_entity_poly.pdbx_strand_id
1 'polypeptide(L)'
;MAASLNDRLGTNLWDDPARLEREILGMESVEVIGGRLEAERKSFGDRLRAVGPDCGLGSWPSQSMAGSLLTNCAAAVISSRKAEGN
;
A
#
# COMPACT_ATOMS: atom_id res chain seq x y z
N MET A 1 6.22 -6.58 -3.77
CA MET A 1 6.10 -6.21 -2.35
C MET A 1 6.49 -7.37 -1.42
N ALA A 2 5.65 -8.40 -1.24
CA ALA A 2 5.96 -9.52 -0.35
C ALA A 2 7.26 -10.26 -0.72
N ALA A 3 7.52 -10.48 -2.02
CA ALA A 3 8.78 -11.07 -2.50
C ALA A 3 10.01 -10.26 -2.05
N SER A 4 9.98 -8.93 -2.21
CA SER A 4 11.08 -8.04 -1.78
C SER A 4 11.29 -8.06 -0.27
N LEU A 5 10.24 -8.23 0.53
CA LEU A 5 10.35 -8.42 1.97
C LEU A 5 10.95 -9.78 2.33
N ASN A 6 10.52 -10.84 1.65
CA ASN A 6 11.06 -12.18 1.83
C ASN A 6 12.56 -12.22 1.55
N ASP A 7 13.00 -11.61 0.43
CA ASP A 7 14.41 -11.51 0.06
C ASP A 7 15.21 -10.74 1.12
N ARG A 8 14.69 -9.60 1.58
CA ARG A 8 15.34 -8.76 2.61
C ARG A 8 15.45 -9.45 3.96
N LEU A 9 14.45 -10.24 4.33
CA LEU A 9 14.37 -10.90 5.64
C LEU A 9 14.93 -12.33 5.62
N GLY A 10 15.29 -12.86 4.44
CA GLY A 10 15.77 -14.24 4.27
C GLY A 10 14.75 -15.28 4.73
N THR A 11 13.44 -15.00 4.58
CA THR A 11 12.37 -15.87 5.08
C THR A 11 11.17 -15.86 4.15
N ASN A 12 10.33 -16.90 4.23
CA ASN A 12 9.03 -16.91 3.60
C ASN A 12 7.97 -16.38 4.58
N LEU A 13 7.59 -15.11 4.47
CA LEU A 13 6.56 -14.52 5.32
C LEU A 13 5.17 -15.16 5.13
N TRP A 14 4.91 -15.83 3.99
CA TRP A 14 3.62 -16.46 3.73
C TRP A 14 3.31 -17.60 4.71
N ASP A 15 4.33 -18.19 5.34
CA ASP A 15 4.18 -19.24 6.36
C ASP A 15 3.82 -18.68 7.75
N ASP A 16 3.91 -17.35 7.94
CA ASP A 16 3.53 -16.64 9.17
C ASP A 16 2.62 -15.44 8.84
N PRO A 17 1.31 -15.66 8.67
CA PRO A 17 0.37 -14.60 8.28
C PRO A 17 0.36 -13.40 9.22
N ALA A 18 0.56 -13.62 10.53
CA ALA A 18 0.57 -12.54 11.51
C ALA A 18 1.80 -11.65 11.34
N ARG A 19 2.98 -12.24 11.07
CA ARG A 19 4.17 -11.47 10.73
C ARG A 19 4.07 -10.82 9.37
N LEU A 20 3.56 -11.53 8.35
CA LEU A 20 3.32 -10.97 7.03
C LEU A 20 2.49 -9.68 7.14
N GLU A 21 1.39 -9.71 7.89
CA GLU A 21 0.52 -8.53 8.09
C GLU A 21 1.27 -7.36 8.71
N ARG A 22 2.02 -7.58 9.80
CA ARG A 22 2.80 -6.52 10.44
C ARG A 22 3.84 -5.90 9.49
N GLU A 23 4.60 -6.73 8.78
CA GLU A 23 5.68 -6.28 7.90
C GLU A 23 5.12 -5.54 6.67
N ILE A 24 4.05 -6.06 6.08
CA ILE A 24 3.40 -5.47 4.91
C ILE A 24 2.71 -4.16 5.26
N LEU A 25 1.97 -4.07 6.38
CA LEU A 25 1.35 -2.82 6.81
C LEU A 25 2.38 -1.77 7.23
N GLY A 26 3.55 -2.18 7.70
CA GLY A 26 4.69 -1.27 7.90
C GLY A 26 5.28 -0.75 6.59
N MET A 27 5.45 -1.63 5.60
CA MET A 27 5.95 -1.25 4.26
C MET A 27 4.96 -0.38 3.49
N GLU A 28 3.66 -0.60 3.69
CA GLU A 28 2.55 0.10 3.04
C GLU A 28 1.72 0.90 4.05
N SER A 29 2.43 1.70 4.85
CA SER A 29 1.78 2.68 5.72
C SER A 29 1.14 3.81 4.91
N VAL A 30 0.24 4.57 5.55
CA VAL A 30 -0.43 5.72 4.92
C VAL A 30 0.59 6.74 4.41
N GLU A 31 1.66 6.97 5.16
CA GLU A 31 2.72 7.92 4.85
C GLU A 31 3.54 7.46 3.64
N VAL A 32 3.88 6.17 3.57
CA VAL A 32 4.64 5.61 2.44
C VAL A 32 3.83 5.67 1.16
N ILE A 33 2.55 5.28 1.21
CA ILE A 33 1.65 5.37 0.05
C ILE A 33 1.47 6.84 -0.34
N GLY A 34 1.26 7.73 0.63
CA GLY A 34 1.11 9.17 0.41
C GLY A 34 2.32 9.79 -0.31
N GLY A 35 3.54 9.45 0.10
CA GLY A 35 4.76 9.92 -0.56
C GLY A 35 4.87 9.46 -2.01
N ARG A 36 4.47 8.21 -2.31
CA ARG A 36 4.39 7.72 -3.70
C ARG A 36 3.35 8.50 -4.51
N LEU A 37 2.16 8.75 -3.93
CA LEU A 37 1.12 9.53 -4.60
C LEU A 37 1.53 10.96 -4.92
N GLU A 38 2.25 11.62 -4.01
CA GLU A 38 2.77 12.96 -4.24
C GLU A 38 3.76 12.98 -5.41
N ALA A 39 4.66 12.01 -5.47
CA ALA A 39 5.63 11.87 -6.56
C ALA A 39 4.92 11.63 -7.91
N GLU A 40 3.96 10.72 -7.97
CA GLU A 40 3.20 10.46 -9.19
C GLU A 40 2.35 11.66 -9.61
N ARG A 41 1.78 12.39 -8.66
CA ARG A 41 1.04 13.61 -8.97
C ARG A 41 1.93 14.71 -9.54
N LYS A 42 3.16 14.86 -9.07
CA LYS A 42 4.14 15.79 -9.70
C LYS A 42 4.43 15.41 -11.15
N SER A 43 4.44 14.11 -11.47
CA SER A 43 4.68 13.59 -12.83
C SER A 43 3.47 13.71 -13.75
N PHE A 44 2.28 13.40 -13.24
CA PHE A 44 1.06 13.28 -14.06
C PHE A 44 0.11 14.48 -13.96
N GLY A 45 0.19 15.27 -12.89
CA GLY A 45 -0.72 16.38 -12.60
C GLY A 45 -2.18 15.94 -12.63
N ASP A 46 -3.00 16.68 -13.37
CA ASP A 46 -4.44 16.44 -13.52
C ASP A 46 -4.79 15.16 -14.30
N ARG A 47 -3.78 14.50 -14.88
CA ARG A 47 -3.96 13.22 -15.61
C ARG A 47 -4.00 12.01 -14.68
N LEU A 48 -3.64 12.17 -13.40
CA LEU A 48 -3.79 11.10 -12.41
C LEU A 48 -5.28 10.92 -12.07
N ARG A 49 -5.92 9.88 -12.64
CA ARG A 49 -7.37 9.64 -12.49
C ARG A 49 -7.74 8.59 -11.47
N ALA A 50 -6.88 7.58 -11.28
CA ALA A 50 -7.17 6.43 -10.45
C ALA A 50 -5.93 6.01 -9.66
N VAL A 51 -6.19 5.50 -8.46
CA VAL A 51 -5.19 4.95 -7.52
C VAL A 51 -5.79 3.68 -6.95
N GLY A 52 -5.00 2.62 -6.87
CA GLY A 52 -5.42 1.36 -6.29
C GLY A 52 -4.27 0.35 -6.25
N PRO A 53 -4.53 -0.87 -5.76
CA PRO A 53 -3.52 -1.93 -5.76
C PRO A 53 -3.18 -2.37 -7.19
N ASP A 54 -1.92 -2.75 -7.41
CA ASP A 54 -1.42 -3.17 -8.73
C ASP A 54 -2.05 -4.47 -9.24
N CYS A 55 -2.45 -5.36 -8.34
CA CYS A 55 -2.93 -6.71 -8.65
C CYS A 55 -4.13 -7.08 -7.78
N GLY A 56 -4.77 -8.20 -8.13
CA GLY A 56 -5.88 -8.75 -7.37
C GLY A 56 -5.51 -9.10 -5.92
N LEU A 57 -6.51 -9.05 -5.05
CA LEU A 57 -6.36 -9.29 -3.61
C LEU A 57 -6.54 -10.77 -3.21
N GLY A 58 -6.86 -11.65 -4.17
CA GLY A 58 -7.20 -13.05 -3.91
C GLY A 58 -6.07 -13.90 -3.34
N SER A 59 -4.82 -13.46 -3.50
CA SER A 59 -3.64 -14.16 -2.98
C SER A 59 -3.33 -13.82 -1.52
N TRP A 60 -3.96 -12.79 -0.92
CA TRP A 60 -3.71 -12.47 0.48
C TRP A 60 -4.25 -13.56 1.41
N PRO A 61 -3.57 -13.86 2.54
CA PRO A 61 -3.98 -14.97 3.41
C PRO A 61 -5.36 -14.80 4.05
N SER A 62 -5.83 -13.55 4.17
CA SER A 62 -7.17 -13.25 4.65
C SER A 62 -7.75 -11.99 3.99
N GLN A 63 -9.08 -11.94 3.94
CA GLN A 63 -9.81 -10.75 3.48
C GLN A 63 -9.63 -9.57 4.45
N SER A 64 -9.43 -9.83 5.75
CA SER A 64 -9.14 -8.76 6.72
C SER A 64 -7.83 -8.07 6.42
N MET A 65 -6.78 -8.83 6.11
CA MET A 65 -5.46 -8.28 5.77
C MET A 65 -5.51 -7.47 4.47
N ALA A 66 -6.17 -7.99 3.44
CA ALA A 66 -6.42 -7.25 2.21
C ALA A 66 -7.20 -5.95 2.48
N GLY A 67 -8.21 -6.00 3.36
CA GLY A 67 -8.99 -4.85 3.80
C GLY A 67 -8.16 -3.80 4.54
N SER A 68 -7.23 -4.21 5.41
CA SER A 68 -6.31 -3.32 6.10
C SER A 68 -5.43 -2.53 5.12
N LEU A 69 -4.92 -3.19 4.08
CA LEU A 69 -4.14 -2.53 3.02
C LEU A 69 -4.98 -1.53 2.22
N LEU A 70 -6.20 -1.91 1.84
CA LEU A 70 -7.13 -1.00 1.17
C LEU A 70 -7.47 0.21 2.05
N THR A 71 -7.59 0.01 3.37
CA THR A 71 -7.85 1.09 4.32
C THR A 71 -6.70 2.09 4.33
N ASN A 72 -5.44 1.62 4.39
CA ASN A 72 -4.28 2.51 4.30
C ASN A 72 -4.24 3.26 2.96
N CYS A 73 -4.48 2.55 1.85
CA CYS A 73 -4.52 3.14 0.52
C CYS A 73 -5.60 4.24 0.42
N ALA A 74 -6.82 3.97 0.89
CA ALA A 74 -7.91 4.92 0.88
C ALA A 74 -7.60 6.16 1.74
N ALA A 75 -7.04 5.96 2.94
CA ALA A 75 -6.62 7.05 3.81
C ALA A 75 -5.56 7.94 3.14
N ALA A 76 -4.55 7.35 2.48
CA ALA A 76 -3.52 8.09 1.76
C ALA A 76 -4.09 8.91 0.58
N VAL A 77 -5.04 8.34 -0.17
CA VAL A 77 -5.74 9.06 -1.26
C VAL A 77 -6.57 10.23 -0.72
N ILE A 78 -7.27 10.05 0.40
CA ILE A 78 -8.06 11.11 1.03
C ILE A 78 -7.15 12.24 1.54
N SER A 79 -6.07 11.89 2.23
CA SER A 79 -5.12 12.86 2.80
C SER A 79 -4.39 13.66 1.73
N SER A 80 -3.95 13.01 0.65
CA SER A 80 -3.27 13.71 -0.47
C SER A 80 -4.18 14.73 -1.15
N ARG A 81 -5.45 14.39 -1.39
CA ARG A 81 -6.43 15.33 -1.98
C ARG A 81 -6.72 16.55 -1.11
N LYS A 82 -6.74 16.39 0.22
CA LYS A 82 -6.93 17.52 1.15
C LYS A 82 -5.78 18.52 1.07
N ALA A 83 -4.56 18.05 0.86
CA ALA A 83 -3.39 18.90 0.74
C ALA A 83 -3.36 19.74 -0.56
N GLU A 84 -4.12 19.35 -1.60
CA GLU A 84 -4.23 20.10 -2.86
C GLU A 84 -5.26 21.23 -2.81
N GLY A 85 -6.25 21.11 -1.93
CA GLY A 85 -7.38 22.05 -1.84
C GLY A 85 -7.17 23.23 -0.88
N ASN A 86 -5.94 23.41 -0.38
CA ASN A 86 -5.57 24.43 0.61
C ASN A 86 -4.40 25.27 0.09
#